data_AF-A0A851IWK5-F1
#
_entry.id   AF-A0A851IWK5-F1
#
_cell.length_a   1.000
_cell.length_b   1.000
_cell.length_c   1.000
_cell.angle_alpha   90.00
_cell.angle_beta   90.00
_cell.angle_gamma   90.00
#
_symmetry.space_group_name_H-M   'P 1'
#
loop_
_entity.id
_entity.type
_entity.pdbx_description
1 polymer ?
#
loop_
_entity_poly.entity_id
_entity_poly.type
_entity_poly.pdbx_seq_one_letter_code
_entity_poly.pdbx_strand_id
1 'polypeptide(L)'
;MGIIWILLLTLLPEPRSPGLAEAAGGAPRPRRDAGGRGGVYEHLGGAPRRRKLYCATKYHLQIHAGGRINGTLEKNSAFSILEITAVDVGIVAIKGLFSGRYLAMNKRGRLYASENYNPECEFVERIHELGYNTYASRLYRTVPSRAGTKRKAGAERLWYVSINGKGRPRRGFKTRRTQKSSLFLPRVLDNKDHEMVRLFHANAKYRESLLKAPSKNQRRRRGH
;
A
#
# COMPACT_ATOMS: atom_id res chain seq x y z
N MET A 1 -71.66 18.78 -34.17
CA MET A 1 -72.52 18.27 -33.09
C MET A 1 -71.66 17.96 -31.87
N GLY A 2 -71.86 18.70 -30.75
CA GLY A 2 -71.30 18.49 -29.39
C GLY A 2 -69.78 18.77 -29.25
N ILE A 3 -69.29 19.89 -28.69
CA ILE A 3 -69.43 20.46 -27.33
C ILE A 3 -69.13 19.44 -26.23
N ILE A 4 -67.99 19.63 -25.53
CA ILE A 4 -67.91 19.90 -24.08
C ILE A 4 -66.44 20.21 -23.75
N TRP A 5 -66.17 21.48 -23.48
CA TRP A 5 -65.04 21.97 -22.69
C TRP A 5 -65.41 21.81 -21.21
N ILE A 6 -64.53 21.23 -20.39
CA ILE A 6 -64.56 21.46 -18.94
C ILE A 6 -63.19 21.93 -18.51
N LEU A 7 -63.15 23.23 -18.22
CA LEU A 7 -62.18 23.91 -17.39
C LEU A 7 -62.17 23.28 -15.99
N LEU A 8 -60.99 22.92 -15.49
CA LEU A 8 -60.70 22.98 -14.06
C LEU A 8 -59.32 23.62 -13.87
N LEU A 9 -59.34 24.94 -13.68
CA LEU A 9 -58.22 25.69 -13.15
C LEU A 9 -58.30 25.62 -11.63
N THR A 10 -57.22 25.26 -10.93
CA THR A 10 -56.54 26.08 -9.91
C THR A 10 -55.62 25.25 -9.00
N LEU A 11 -54.45 25.86 -8.72
CA LEU A 11 -53.56 25.65 -7.58
C LEU A 11 -52.60 24.45 -7.61
N LEU A 12 -51.50 24.59 -8.38
CA LEU A 12 -50.20 24.08 -7.93
C LEU A 12 -49.16 25.22 -7.93
N PRO A 13 -48.45 25.45 -6.80
CA PRO A 13 -47.40 26.47 -6.71
C PRO A 13 -46.11 26.02 -7.42
N GLU A 14 -45.42 26.99 -8.04
CA GLU A 14 -44.15 26.77 -8.75
C GLU A 14 -43.00 26.28 -7.83
N PRO A 15 -42.11 25.43 -8.34
CA PRO A 15 -40.92 25.02 -7.59
C PRO A 15 -39.85 26.13 -7.59
N ARG A 16 -39.67 26.76 -6.43
CA ARG A 16 -38.53 27.63 -6.11
C ARG A 16 -37.21 26.85 -6.16
N SER A 17 -36.27 27.31 -6.96
CA SER A 17 -34.88 26.86 -7.01
C SER A 17 -34.13 27.10 -5.69
N PRO A 18 -33.39 26.12 -5.13
CA PRO A 18 -32.56 26.35 -3.95
C PRO A 18 -31.21 26.97 -4.34
N GLY A 19 -30.88 28.05 -3.65
CA GLY A 19 -29.71 28.90 -3.89
C GLY A 19 -28.37 28.29 -3.52
N LEU A 20 -27.33 28.86 -4.14
CA LEU A 20 -25.93 28.71 -3.82
C LEU A 20 -25.67 29.13 -2.37
N ALA A 21 -25.14 28.23 -1.54
CA ALA A 21 -24.52 28.57 -0.27
C ALA A 21 -23.00 28.51 -0.43
N GLU A 22 -22.35 29.68 -0.37
CA GLU A 22 -20.91 29.82 -0.20
C GLU A 22 -20.47 29.18 1.12
N ALA A 23 -19.50 28.26 1.07
CA ALA A 23 -18.79 27.78 2.24
C ALA A 23 -17.43 28.50 2.33
N ALA A 24 -17.33 29.37 3.34
CA ALA A 24 -16.15 30.15 3.69
C ALA A 24 -14.90 29.28 3.94
N GLY A 25 -13.74 29.84 3.59
CA GLY A 25 -12.44 29.19 3.67
C GLY A 25 -11.97 28.85 5.09
N GLY A 26 -11.42 27.64 5.24
CA GLY A 26 -10.70 27.19 6.43
C GLY A 26 -9.26 26.84 6.09
N ALA A 27 -8.30 27.47 6.76
CA ALA A 27 -6.87 27.24 6.60
C ALA A 27 -6.47 25.77 6.88
N PRO A 28 -5.41 25.23 6.23
CA PRO A 28 -5.00 23.84 6.42
C PRO A 28 -4.34 23.66 7.79
N ARG A 29 -4.97 22.85 8.65
CA ARG A 29 -4.39 22.45 9.95
C ARG A 29 -3.22 21.48 9.74
N PRO A 30 -2.13 21.60 10.52
CA PRO A 30 -0.97 20.73 10.38
C PRO A 30 -1.30 19.29 10.83
N ARG A 31 -0.92 18.31 10.01
CA ARG A 31 -1.11 16.88 10.26
C ARG A 31 -0.26 16.44 11.46
N ARG A 32 -0.93 16.07 12.56
CA ARG A 32 -0.29 15.42 13.72
C ARG A 32 0.06 13.96 13.39
N ASP A 33 1.22 13.54 13.87
CA ASP A 33 1.80 12.21 13.63
C ASP A 33 0.88 11.08 14.11
N ALA A 34 0.75 10.07 13.24
CA ALA A 34 -0.12 8.90 13.36
C ALA A 34 0.40 7.85 14.36
N GLY A 35 0.50 8.22 15.64
CA GLY A 35 1.03 7.36 16.68
C GLY A 35 0.21 7.42 17.97
N GLY A 36 -0.94 6.75 18.03
CA GLY A 36 -1.61 6.56 19.32
C GLY A 36 -3.01 5.93 19.30
N ARG A 37 -3.05 4.59 19.44
CA ARG A 37 -4.13 3.77 20.05
C ARG A 37 -5.47 3.56 19.27
N GLY A 38 -5.58 2.38 18.65
CA GLY A 38 -6.64 1.40 18.94
C GLY A 38 -7.95 1.37 18.13
N GLY A 39 -8.09 0.37 17.25
CA GLY A 39 -9.32 -0.45 17.10
C GLY A 39 -10.53 0.04 16.26
N VAL A 40 -10.87 -0.79 15.25
CA VAL A 40 -12.17 -0.96 14.55
C VAL A 40 -12.70 0.19 13.65
N TYR A 41 -11.86 0.72 12.74
CA TYR A 41 -12.16 1.79 11.75
C TYR A 41 -12.10 3.20 12.34
N GLU A 42 -10.89 3.75 12.51
CA GLU A 42 -10.72 4.95 13.35
C GLU A 42 -11.55 6.15 12.86
N HIS A 43 -11.82 6.21 11.55
CA HIS A 43 -13.10 6.58 10.89
C HIS A 43 -13.00 6.40 9.35
N LEU A 44 -12.23 5.39 8.93
CA LEU A 44 -12.02 4.78 7.57
C LEU A 44 -10.60 4.18 7.44
N GLY A 45 -9.67 4.47 8.35
CA GLY A 45 -8.33 3.86 8.46
C GLY A 45 -8.22 2.99 9.72
N GLY A 46 -8.03 1.68 9.56
CA GLY A 46 -7.86 0.74 10.67
C GLY A 46 -6.46 0.78 11.29
N ALA A 47 -6.35 0.39 12.56
CA ALA A 47 -5.08 0.31 13.28
C ALA A 47 -4.01 -0.45 12.47
N PRO A 48 -2.74 0.03 12.44
CA PRO A 48 -1.68 -0.62 11.70
C PRO A 48 -1.54 -2.10 12.10
N ARG A 49 -1.68 -3.00 11.13
CA ARG A 49 -1.50 -4.44 11.36
C ARG A 49 -0.04 -4.80 11.15
N ARG A 50 0.60 -5.27 12.22
CA ARG A 50 1.97 -5.78 12.20
C ARG A 50 1.99 -7.19 11.62
N ARG A 51 2.67 -7.35 10.48
CA ARG A 51 2.72 -8.59 9.71
C ARG A 51 4.09 -8.77 9.05
N LYS A 52 4.40 -10.02 8.70
CA LYS A 52 5.42 -10.33 7.69
C LYS A 52 4.73 -10.66 6.38
N LEU A 53 5.21 -10.13 5.25
CA LEU A 53 4.68 -10.48 3.93
C LEU A 53 5.51 -11.62 3.33
N TYR A 54 4.99 -12.85 3.43
CA TYR A 54 5.62 -14.04 2.89
C TYR A 54 5.21 -14.26 1.43
N CYS A 55 6.13 -14.06 0.50
CA CYS A 55 5.90 -14.27 -0.92
C CYS A 55 5.77 -15.76 -1.25
N ALA A 56 4.91 -16.13 -2.21
CA ALA A 56 4.81 -17.51 -2.70
C ALA A 56 6.11 -18.02 -3.36
N THR A 57 7.08 -17.13 -3.62
CA THR A 57 8.47 -17.50 -3.99
C THR A 57 9.35 -17.88 -2.80
N LYS A 58 8.75 -18.02 -1.60
CA LYS A 58 9.36 -18.48 -0.34
C LYS A 58 10.21 -17.47 0.44
N TYR A 59 10.14 -16.18 0.08
CA TYR A 59 10.86 -15.11 0.77
C TYR A 59 9.91 -14.19 1.56
N HIS A 60 10.35 -13.70 2.72
CA HIS A 60 9.71 -12.56 3.37
C HIS A 60 10.23 -11.25 2.77
N LEU A 61 9.33 -10.32 2.42
CA LEU A 61 9.71 -8.99 1.98
C LEU A 61 10.44 -8.24 3.10
N GLN A 62 11.54 -7.56 2.76
CA GLN A 62 12.32 -6.72 3.66
C GLN A 62 12.41 -5.28 3.14
N ILE A 63 12.39 -4.34 4.08
CA ILE A 63 12.63 -2.91 3.83
C ILE A 63 13.76 -2.46 4.77
N HIS A 64 14.96 -2.29 4.24
CA HIS A 64 16.16 -1.98 5.01
C HIS A 64 16.26 -0.48 5.31
N ALA A 65 16.91 -0.13 6.43
CA ALA A 65 17.17 1.27 6.82
C ALA A 65 17.99 2.03 5.76
N GLY A 66 18.88 1.35 5.03
CA GLY A 66 19.66 1.92 3.92
C GLY A 66 18.91 1.99 2.58
N GLY A 67 17.59 1.86 2.56
CA GLY A 67 16.77 2.05 1.35
C GLY A 67 16.61 0.82 0.45
N ARG A 68 17.34 -0.28 0.72
CA ARG A 68 17.28 -1.52 -0.07
C ARG A 68 15.99 -2.29 0.21
N ILE A 69 15.42 -2.87 -0.85
CA ILE A 69 14.29 -3.80 -0.79
C ILE A 69 14.69 -5.14 -1.41
N ASN A 70 14.37 -6.22 -0.72
CA ASN A 70 14.61 -7.58 -1.18
C ASN A 70 13.72 -8.58 -0.42
N GLY A 71 13.81 -9.84 -0.80
CA GLY A 71 13.31 -10.97 -0.02
C GLY A 71 14.42 -11.59 0.85
N THR A 72 14.05 -12.17 1.99
CA THR A 72 14.91 -13.00 2.83
C THR A 72 14.29 -14.36 3.14
N LEU A 73 15.15 -15.36 3.32
CA LEU A 73 14.79 -16.66 3.90
C LEU A 73 14.97 -16.67 5.43
N GLU A 74 15.66 -15.68 5.99
CA GLU A 74 15.87 -15.54 7.43
C GLU A 74 14.53 -15.34 8.14
N LYS A 75 14.18 -16.28 9.02
CA LYS A 75 12.92 -16.23 9.78
C LYS A 75 12.86 -15.02 10.71
N ASN A 76 13.96 -14.66 11.36
CA ASN A 76 13.99 -13.65 12.44
C ASN A 76 14.57 -12.31 11.97
N SER A 77 14.34 -11.94 10.70
CA SER A 77 14.84 -10.68 10.21
C SER A 77 13.97 -9.50 10.67
N ALA A 78 14.51 -8.60 11.49
CA ALA A 78 13.82 -7.40 11.95
C ALA A 78 13.26 -6.55 10.78
N PHE A 79 14.00 -6.41 9.69
CA PHE A 79 13.58 -5.64 8.51
C PHE A 79 12.43 -6.27 7.71
N SER A 80 12.01 -7.49 8.06
CA SER A 80 10.83 -8.16 7.48
C SER A 80 9.54 -7.90 8.25
N ILE A 81 9.62 -7.25 9.41
CA ILE A 81 8.46 -6.84 10.21
C ILE A 81 7.91 -5.53 9.65
N LEU A 82 6.67 -5.58 9.16
CA LEU A 82 6.02 -4.50 8.45
C LEU A 82 4.76 -4.05 9.21
N GLU A 83 4.50 -2.76 9.16
CA GLU A 83 3.23 -2.15 9.55
C GLU A 83 2.43 -1.86 8.29
N ILE A 84 1.29 -2.53 8.15
CA ILE A 84 0.37 -2.31 7.03
C ILE A 84 -0.78 -1.47 7.54
N THR A 85 -0.96 -0.29 6.98
CA THR A 85 -2.01 0.66 7.39
C THR A 85 -2.99 0.83 6.25
N ALA A 86 -4.28 0.67 6.51
CA ALA A 86 -5.31 1.01 5.54
C ALA A 86 -5.41 2.53 5.43
N VAL A 87 -5.20 3.06 4.22
CA VAL A 87 -5.30 4.50 3.94
C VAL A 87 -6.61 4.87 3.23
N ASP A 88 -7.26 3.87 2.63
CA ASP A 88 -8.55 3.96 1.96
C ASP A 88 -9.13 2.54 1.82
N VAL A 89 -10.37 2.40 1.35
CA VAL A 89 -11.03 1.10 1.16
C VAL A 89 -10.25 0.25 0.16
N GLY A 90 -9.64 -0.83 0.66
CA GLY A 90 -8.82 -1.74 -0.14
C GLY A 90 -7.48 -1.16 -0.55
N ILE A 91 -7.03 -0.06 0.07
CA ILE A 91 -5.76 0.59 -0.25
C ILE A 91 -4.92 0.68 1.02
N VAL A 92 -3.67 0.25 0.90
CA VAL A 92 -2.75 0.15 2.03
C VAL A 92 -1.45 0.88 1.76
N ALA A 93 -0.89 1.43 2.83
CA ALA A 93 0.51 1.79 2.93
C ALA A 93 1.25 0.70 3.69
N ILE A 94 2.45 0.33 3.23
CA ILE A 94 3.27 -0.71 3.86
C ILE A 94 4.56 -0.06 4.32
N LYS A 95 4.80 -0.03 5.64
CA LYS A 95 5.98 0.57 6.26
C LYS A 95 6.84 -0.50 6.91
N GLY A 96 8.16 -0.43 6.75
CA GLY A 96 9.08 -1.24 7.53
C GLY A 96 9.16 -0.66 8.94
N LEU A 97 8.76 -1.45 9.96
CA LEU A 97 8.69 -0.95 11.34
C LEU A 97 10.05 -0.43 11.81
N PHE A 98 11.10 -1.22 11.60
CA PHE A 98 12.44 -0.93 12.09
C PHE A 98 13.20 0.06 11.21
N SER A 99 12.95 0.07 9.90
CA SER A 99 13.59 1.02 8.99
C SER A 99 12.90 2.37 8.96
N GLY A 100 11.64 2.45 9.40
CA GLY A 100 10.83 3.66 9.31
C GLY A 100 10.44 4.05 7.88
N ARG A 101 10.81 3.27 6.87
CA ARG A 101 10.61 3.58 5.45
C ARG A 101 9.36 2.92 4.89
N TYR A 102 8.69 3.60 3.98
CA TYR A 102 7.54 3.09 3.23
C TYR A 102 8.00 2.32 2.00
N LEU A 103 7.36 1.19 1.72
CA LEU A 103 7.40 0.58 0.40
C LEU A 103 6.77 1.55 -0.59
N ALA A 104 7.43 1.79 -1.71
CA ALA A 104 6.91 2.63 -2.79
C ALA A 104 7.28 2.06 -4.15
N MET A 105 6.53 2.44 -5.19
CA MET A 105 6.80 2.05 -6.57
C MET A 105 6.81 3.25 -7.50
N ASN A 106 7.93 3.48 -8.18
CA ASN A 106 8.06 4.62 -9.08
C ASN A 106 7.50 4.39 -10.49
N LYS A 107 7.45 5.46 -11.30
CA LYS A 107 7.01 5.44 -12.72
C LYS A 107 7.77 4.47 -13.63
N ARG A 108 8.95 3.99 -13.22
CA ARG A 108 9.72 2.94 -13.94
C ARG A 108 9.39 1.54 -13.45
N GLY A 109 8.37 1.40 -12.62
CA GLY A 109 7.93 0.18 -11.96
C GLY A 109 8.91 -0.35 -10.92
N ARG A 110 9.94 0.40 -10.50
CA ARG A 110 10.91 -0.10 -9.52
C ARG A 110 10.37 0.12 -8.12
N LEU A 111 10.46 -0.92 -7.29
CA LEU A 111 10.25 -0.78 -5.85
C LEU A 111 11.43 -0.04 -5.21
N TYR A 112 11.14 0.88 -4.32
CA TYR A 112 12.12 1.60 -3.51
C TYR A 112 11.54 1.89 -2.12
N ALA A 113 12.41 2.21 -1.16
CA ALA A 113 12.01 2.49 0.21
C ALA A 113 12.03 4.00 0.46
N SER A 114 10.84 4.61 0.49
CA SER A 114 10.64 6.03 0.69
C SER A 114 10.77 6.41 2.18
N GLU A 115 11.45 7.52 2.49
CA GLU A 115 11.56 8.03 3.87
C GLU A 115 10.25 8.67 4.33
N ASN A 116 9.58 9.37 3.41
CA ASN A 116 8.32 10.04 3.67
C ASN A 116 7.18 9.34 2.94
N TYR A 117 5.98 9.44 3.50
CA TYR A 117 4.76 9.00 2.83
C TYR A 117 4.48 9.88 1.59
N ASN A 118 4.07 9.25 0.49
CA ASN A 118 3.68 9.92 -0.75
C ASN A 118 2.75 8.99 -1.57
N PRO A 119 2.14 9.45 -2.68
CA PRO A 119 1.23 8.64 -3.49
C PRO A 119 1.84 7.36 -4.10
N GLU A 120 3.16 7.29 -4.30
CA GLU A 120 3.84 6.07 -4.76
C GLU A 120 3.88 4.96 -3.68
N CYS A 121 3.55 5.29 -2.42
CA CYS A 121 3.46 4.37 -1.29
C CYS A 121 2.10 3.65 -1.19
N GLU A 122 1.13 3.99 -2.03
CA GLU A 122 -0.23 3.46 -1.96
C GLU A 122 -0.41 2.25 -2.87
N PHE A 123 -0.86 1.14 -2.27
CA PHE A 123 -1.11 -0.10 -2.98
C PHE A 123 -2.55 -0.58 -2.80
N VAL A 124 -3.19 -0.93 -3.91
CA VAL A 124 -4.47 -1.63 -3.91
C VAL A 124 -4.21 -3.07 -3.45
N GLU A 125 -4.75 -3.42 -2.29
CA GLU A 125 -4.71 -4.76 -1.72
C GLU A 125 -5.93 -5.56 -2.19
N ARG A 126 -5.69 -6.73 -2.78
CA ARG A 126 -6.76 -7.68 -3.16
C ARG A 126 -6.40 -9.09 -2.76
N ILE A 127 -7.39 -9.82 -2.23
CA ILE A 127 -7.30 -11.25 -1.99
C ILE A 127 -7.36 -11.97 -3.35
N HIS A 128 -6.40 -12.86 -3.56
CA HIS A 128 -6.32 -13.80 -4.67
C HIS A 128 -7.11 -15.05 -4.32
N GLU A 129 -7.60 -15.76 -5.34
CA GLU A 129 -8.35 -17.03 -5.22
C GLU A 129 -7.61 -18.12 -4.43
N LEU A 130 -6.29 -18.00 -4.27
CA LEU A 130 -5.45 -18.95 -3.56
C LEU A 130 -5.22 -18.56 -2.08
N GLY A 131 -5.96 -17.57 -1.57
CA GLY A 131 -5.82 -17.07 -0.19
C GLY A 131 -4.60 -16.16 0.05
N TYR A 132 -3.87 -15.80 -1.00
CA TYR A 132 -2.78 -14.81 -0.93
C TYR A 132 -3.30 -13.41 -1.21
N ASN A 133 -2.60 -12.39 -0.73
CA ASN A 133 -2.86 -11.01 -1.12
C ASN A 133 -1.95 -10.59 -2.28
N THR A 134 -2.45 -9.67 -3.09
CA THR A 134 -1.71 -8.96 -4.13
C THR A 134 -1.73 -7.48 -3.81
N TYR A 135 -0.64 -6.79 -4.15
CA TYR A 135 -0.47 -5.35 -3.92
C TYR A 135 -0.11 -4.69 -5.25
N ALA A 136 -1.06 -3.98 -5.84
CA ALA A 136 -0.86 -3.24 -7.08
C ALA A 136 -0.63 -1.75 -6.78
N SER A 137 0.24 -1.07 -7.52
CA SER A 137 0.36 0.39 -7.40
C SER A 137 -1.00 1.04 -7.66
N ARG A 138 -1.44 1.94 -6.77
CA ARG A 138 -2.63 2.77 -7.00
C ARG A 138 -2.38 3.75 -8.16
N LEU A 139 -1.15 4.28 -8.23
CA LEU A 139 -0.77 5.34 -9.16
C LEU A 139 -0.41 4.83 -10.56
N TYR A 140 0.27 3.69 -10.67
CA TYR A 140 0.84 3.23 -11.95
C TYR A 140 0.16 1.99 -12.52
N ARG A 141 -0.27 2.11 -13.77
CA ARG A 141 -0.86 1.04 -14.59
C ARG A 141 -0.50 1.25 -16.06
N THR A 142 -0.61 0.21 -16.88
CA THR A 142 -0.54 0.34 -18.33
C THR A 142 -1.95 0.33 -18.91
N VAL A 143 -2.35 1.44 -19.51
CA VAL A 143 -3.60 1.56 -20.27
C VAL A 143 -3.26 1.30 -21.74
N PRO A 144 -3.98 0.42 -22.46
CA PRO A 144 -3.76 0.23 -23.88
C PRO A 144 -4.12 1.50 -24.66
N SER A 145 -3.35 1.80 -25.72
CA SER A 145 -3.64 2.92 -26.62
C SER A 145 -5.00 2.71 -27.28
N ARG A 146 -5.84 3.76 -27.27
CA ARG A 146 -7.09 3.81 -28.04
C ARG A 146 -6.87 4.12 -29.53
N ALA A 147 -5.65 4.53 -29.91
CA ALA A 147 -5.31 4.87 -31.27
C ALA A 147 -4.44 3.77 -31.90
N GLY A 148 -4.96 3.14 -32.95
CA GLY A 148 -4.19 2.27 -33.85
C GLY A 148 -4.64 0.80 -33.87
N THR A 149 -5.45 0.47 -34.88
CA THR A 149 -5.72 -0.88 -35.40
C THR A 149 -6.63 -1.76 -34.54
N LYS A 150 -7.55 -2.49 -35.20
CA LYS A 150 -8.57 -3.43 -34.68
C LYS A 150 -8.02 -4.60 -33.84
N ARG A 151 -7.17 -4.35 -32.84
CA ARG A 151 -6.81 -5.32 -31.79
C ARG A 151 -7.77 -5.09 -30.62
N LYS A 152 -8.37 -6.19 -30.12
CA LYS A 152 -9.24 -6.20 -28.93
C LYS A 152 -8.73 -5.19 -27.90
N ALA A 153 -9.60 -4.29 -27.46
CA ALA A 153 -9.33 -3.37 -26.37
C ALA A 153 -8.72 -4.18 -25.20
N GLY A 154 -7.42 -3.99 -24.96
CA GLY A 154 -6.76 -4.70 -23.87
C GLY A 154 -7.36 -4.24 -22.55
N ALA A 155 -7.50 -5.13 -21.58
CA ALA A 155 -7.79 -4.70 -20.22
C ALA A 155 -6.62 -3.87 -19.66
N GLU A 156 -6.92 -2.93 -18.78
CA GLU A 156 -5.88 -2.21 -18.02
C GLU A 156 -4.96 -3.20 -17.32
N ARG A 157 -3.63 -3.02 -17.46
CA ARG A 157 -2.65 -3.86 -16.78
C ARG A 157 -2.11 -3.15 -15.55
N LEU A 158 -2.53 -3.61 -14.38
CA LEU A 158 -2.01 -3.16 -13.09
C LEU A 158 -0.53 -3.56 -12.88
N TRP A 159 0.20 -2.78 -12.09
CA TRP A 159 1.61 -3.02 -11.78
C TRP A 159 1.76 -3.53 -10.35
N TYR A 160 2.40 -4.69 -10.17
CA TYR A 160 2.39 -5.40 -8.89
C TYR A 160 3.72 -5.32 -8.14
N VAL A 161 3.64 -5.12 -6.82
CA VAL A 161 4.74 -5.45 -5.90
C VAL A 161 5.13 -6.91 -6.14
N SER A 162 6.44 -7.17 -6.26
CA SER A 162 6.89 -8.55 -6.48
C SER A 162 8.33 -8.82 -6.11
N ILE A 163 8.56 -10.05 -5.62
CA ILE A 163 9.86 -10.64 -5.31
C ILE A 163 10.02 -11.92 -6.13
N ASN A 164 11.10 -12.06 -6.89
CA ASN A 164 11.34 -13.24 -7.71
C ASN A 164 11.88 -14.44 -6.88
N GLY A 165 12.08 -15.59 -7.52
CA GLY A 165 12.64 -16.79 -6.88
C GLY A 165 14.09 -16.66 -6.37
N LYS A 166 14.77 -15.53 -6.66
CA LYS A 166 16.11 -15.19 -6.16
C LYS A 166 16.06 -14.13 -5.04
N GLY A 167 14.89 -13.84 -4.49
CA GLY A 167 14.72 -12.82 -3.45
C GLY A 167 14.90 -11.38 -3.94
N ARG A 168 14.87 -11.11 -5.25
CA ARG A 168 15.08 -9.75 -5.82
C ARG A 168 13.75 -9.12 -6.27
N PRO A 169 13.55 -7.81 -6.05
CA PRO A 169 12.36 -7.14 -6.54
C PRO A 169 12.32 -7.09 -8.07
N ARG A 170 11.12 -7.22 -8.65
CA ARG A 170 10.91 -7.06 -10.10
C ARG A 170 10.24 -5.73 -10.42
N ARG A 171 10.33 -5.31 -11.68
CA ARG A 171 9.57 -4.14 -12.15
C ARG A 171 8.07 -4.46 -12.17
N GLY A 172 7.24 -3.60 -11.60
CA GLY A 172 5.80 -3.85 -11.41
C GLY A 172 5.06 -4.18 -12.70
N PHE A 173 5.37 -3.48 -13.80
CA PHE A 173 4.77 -3.77 -15.11
C PHE A 173 5.17 -5.13 -15.69
N LYS A 174 6.25 -5.77 -15.23
CA LYS A 174 6.70 -7.10 -15.69
C LYS A 174 6.03 -8.26 -14.93
N THR A 175 5.17 -7.94 -13.97
CA THR A 175 4.53 -8.92 -13.10
C THR A 175 3.02 -8.98 -13.35
N ARG A 176 2.43 -10.16 -13.16
CA ARG A 176 1.00 -10.44 -13.30
C ARG A 176 0.43 -10.91 -11.98
N ARG A 177 -0.85 -10.61 -11.71
CA ARG A 177 -1.59 -11.09 -10.53
C ARG A 177 -1.43 -12.59 -10.26
N THR A 178 -1.42 -13.40 -11.32
CA THR A 178 -1.33 -14.87 -11.26
C THR A 178 0.07 -15.42 -10.99
N GLN A 179 1.12 -14.59 -11.05
CA GLN A 179 2.49 -15.06 -10.84
C GLN A 179 2.79 -15.21 -9.35
N LYS A 180 3.44 -16.31 -8.96
CA LYS A 180 3.92 -16.53 -7.58
C LYS A 180 4.67 -15.33 -7.00
N SER A 181 5.43 -14.61 -7.83
CA SER A 181 6.20 -13.43 -7.41
C SER A 181 5.37 -12.26 -6.90
N SER A 182 4.06 -12.18 -7.20
CA SER A 182 3.16 -11.12 -6.70
C SER A 182 2.19 -11.59 -5.61
N LEU A 183 2.25 -12.87 -5.23
CA LEU A 183 1.37 -13.45 -4.22
C LEU A 183 2.08 -13.39 -2.87
N PHE A 184 1.46 -12.74 -1.90
CA PHE A 184 2.01 -12.56 -0.55
C PHE A 184 0.99 -12.98 0.50
N LEU A 185 1.41 -13.86 1.41
CA LEU A 185 0.64 -14.24 2.58
C LEU A 185 1.03 -13.32 3.75
N PRO A 186 0.10 -12.49 4.28
CA PRO A 186 0.35 -11.73 5.50
C PRO A 186 0.38 -12.69 6.70
N ARG A 187 1.57 -12.91 7.27
CA ARG A 187 1.78 -13.76 8.44
C ARG A 187 1.74 -12.93 9.71
N VAL A 188 1.11 -13.49 10.75
CA VAL A 188 1.20 -12.97 12.12
C VAL A 188 2.66 -13.03 12.61
N LEU A 189 3.00 -12.14 13.53
CA LEU A 189 4.30 -12.14 14.17
C LEU A 189 4.40 -13.29 15.17
N ASP A 190 5.59 -13.87 15.31
CA ASP A 190 5.87 -14.86 16.34
C ASP A 190 6.42 -14.22 17.63
N ASN A 191 6.71 -15.03 18.65
CA ASN A 191 7.20 -14.54 19.95
C ASN A 191 8.53 -13.77 19.82
N LYS A 192 9.44 -14.20 18.93
CA LYS A 192 10.74 -13.54 18.72
C LYS A 192 10.56 -12.21 18.01
N ASP A 193 9.62 -12.13 17.08
CA ASP A 193 9.24 -10.88 16.44
C ASP A 193 8.69 -9.88 17.45
N HIS A 194 7.79 -10.32 18.32
CA HIS A 194 7.25 -9.48 19.39
C HIS A 194 8.32 -8.99 20.35
N GLU A 195 9.30 -9.83 20.68
CA GLU A 195 10.46 -9.44 21.48
C GLU A 195 11.30 -8.35 20.79
N MET A 196 11.65 -8.53 19.50
CA MET A 196 12.38 -7.51 18.74
C MET A 196 11.63 -6.18 18.71
N VAL A 197 10.31 -6.21 18.56
CA VAL A 197 9.45 -5.02 18.57
C VAL A 197 9.47 -4.34 19.94
N ARG A 198 9.37 -5.11 21.04
CA ARG A 198 9.47 -4.57 22.41
C ARG A 198 10.83 -3.90 22.63
N LEU A 199 11.92 -4.58 22.27
CA LEU A 199 13.28 -4.05 22.39
C LEU A 199 13.46 -2.77 21.57
N PHE A 200 12.89 -2.69 20.37
CA PHE A 200 12.97 -1.49 19.53
C PHE A 200 12.36 -0.25 20.20
N HIS A 201 11.26 -0.43 20.93
CA HIS A 201 10.59 0.67 21.62
C HIS A 201 11.23 1.00 22.98
N ALA A 202 11.75 -0.01 23.69
CA ALA A 202 12.27 0.16 25.04
C ALA A 202 13.78 0.50 25.10
N ASN A 203 14.56 0.17 24.07
CA ASN A 203 16.02 0.24 24.12
C ASN A 203 16.59 1.07 22.96
N ALA A 204 17.04 2.30 23.29
CA ALA A 204 17.64 3.22 22.32
C ALA A 204 18.91 2.65 21.66
N LYS A 205 19.80 1.99 22.42
CA LYS A 205 21.02 1.37 21.88
C LYS A 205 20.70 0.28 20.86
N TYR A 206 19.68 -0.53 21.13
CA TYR A 206 19.21 -1.56 20.20
C TYR A 206 18.70 -0.91 18.90
N ARG A 207 17.85 0.11 19.01
CA ARG A 207 17.35 0.87 17.86
C ARG A 207 18.49 1.46 17.02
N GLU A 208 19.47 2.10 17.65
CA GLU A 208 20.64 2.66 16.96
C GLU A 208 21.46 1.58 16.24
N SER A 209 21.65 0.42 16.87
CA SER A 209 22.42 -0.69 16.29
C SER A 209 21.80 -1.23 14.98
N LEU A 210 20.47 -1.22 14.87
CA LEU A 210 19.75 -1.64 13.67
C LEU A 210 19.82 -0.60 12.55
N LEU A 211 19.91 0.67 12.89
CA LEU A 211 19.95 1.77 11.92
C LEU A 211 21.36 2.04 11.38
N LYS A 212 22.41 1.63 12.10
CA LYS A 212 23.79 1.72 11.61
C LYS A 212 23.97 0.87 10.35
N ALA A 213 24.48 1.49 9.29
CA ALA A 213 24.84 0.77 8.07
C ALA A 213 25.93 -0.27 8.40
N PRO A 214 25.85 -1.50 7.83
CA PRO A 214 26.91 -2.48 8.02
C PRO A 214 28.23 -1.90 7.51
N SER A 215 29.28 -1.98 8.32
CA SER A 215 30.61 -1.46 7.96
C SER A 215 31.10 -2.12 6.67
N LYS A 216 31.94 -1.42 5.88
CA LYS A 216 32.49 -1.95 4.61
C LYS A 216 33.13 -3.34 4.77
N ASN A 217 33.67 -3.67 5.95
CA ASN A 217 34.27 -4.97 6.26
C ASN A 217 33.25 -6.12 6.41
N GLN A 218 32.01 -5.82 6.83
CA GLN A 218 30.96 -6.83 7.01
C GLN A 218 30.31 -7.25 5.69
N ARG A 219 30.37 -6.39 4.66
CA ARG A 219 29.95 -6.71 3.28
C ARG A 219 30.86 -7.73 2.60
N ARG A 220 32.17 -7.69 2.88
CA ARG A 220 33.14 -8.66 2.32
C ARG A 220 32.92 -10.09 2.85
N ARG A 221 32.52 -10.23 4.11
CA ARG A 221 32.32 -11.55 4.75
C ARG A 221 31.04 -12.29 4.34
N ARG A 222 30.03 -11.61 3.78
CA ARG A 222 28.77 -12.23 3.32
C ARG A 222 28.75 -12.56 1.83
N GLY A 223 29.89 -12.39 1.16
CA GLY A 223 30.07 -12.65 -0.28
C GLY A 223 30.86 -13.91 -0.61
N HIS A 224 31.11 -14.77 0.38
CA HIS A 224 31.70 -16.11 0.20
C HIS A 224 30.66 -17.18 0.53
#